data_AF-A0A3C1DNW0-F1
#
_entry.id   AF-A0A3C1DNW0-F1
#
_cell.length_a   1.000
_cell.length_b   1.000
_cell.length_c   1.000
_cell.angle_alpha   90.00
_cell.angle_beta   90.00
_cell.angle_gamma   90.00
#
_symmetry.space_group_name_H-M   'P 1'
#
loop_
_entity.id
_entity.type
_entity.pdbx_description
1 polymer ?
#
loop_
_entity_poly.entity_id
_entity_poly.type
_entity_poly.pdbx_seq_one_letter_code
_entity_poly.pdbx_strand_id
1 'polypeptide(L)'
;MLDADPSFARINDLIRLNKRRFLEAQIEVTQDYAKRVQSEVRVRLKDDTIWGVCRQEWGRGKGFKNEVLAQMEAWSRRQQGLTAHESTNAMTTIPLFAEVSRPAQPPSFTLYIRNLRALHWVNWSPEPLSILIGANGAGKTTLLQTLKLLHIAYERGLPEAVTQVLGGSNNLRRNGITEDEPVELGLTIGDARWRIRLVQREGSVDYFTDERLSVGEREVYSRDSMGAFLYGSERIEPTPQLGLRALMDRGVHEPAVRSIASFLWRLAVYHDPDLWHLRWQGSNTSEDRLLHSRGLNALAVLRRWHQDRSNRHRYQFVVDGLSIAFPNTVKEIDFQEAGNTIVARIYRPGAELPTPLAAEANGVLQLLILFCQVANAEDESLVAIDEPENSLHPYALRSFLRRTGQWARQHKLTVVLATHSTVLLDELSASPEQIFVMKPSELGAPIPTQLDRLCDRDWLEGFKIGDLYEQGEIGSNEDEC
;
A
#
# COMPACT_ATOMS: atom_id res chain seq x y z
N MET A 1 50.20 -1.31 -28.49
CA MET A 1 49.81 -2.26 -29.56
C MET A 1 48.37 -2.76 -29.39
N LEU A 2 47.48 -2.01 -28.70
CA LEU A 2 46.04 -2.29 -28.59
C LEU A 2 45.17 -1.37 -29.48
N ASP A 3 45.72 -0.27 -29.99
CA ASP A 3 45.00 0.70 -30.83
C ASP A 3 44.87 0.31 -32.31
N ALA A 4 45.34 -0.88 -32.71
CA ALA A 4 45.35 -1.32 -34.11
C ALA A 4 44.33 -2.44 -34.41
N ASP A 5 43.51 -2.85 -33.43
CA ASP A 5 42.49 -3.88 -33.63
C ASP A 5 41.18 -3.25 -34.15
N PRO A 6 40.72 -3.57 -35.37
CA PRO A 6 39.49 -3.02 -35.95
C PRO A 6 38.23 -3.37 -35.15
N SER A 7 38.26 -4.40 -34.29
CA SER A 7 37.17 -4.72 -33.36
C SER A 7 37.07 -3.71 -32.21
N PHE A 8 38.20 -3.20 -31.72
CA PHE A 8 38.26 -2.21 -30.64
C PHE A 8 37.83 -0.82 -31.11
N ALA A 9 38.19 -0.45 -32.35
CA ALA A 9 37.69 0.76 -32.99
C ALA A 9 36.16 0.75 -33.12
N ARG A 10 35.58 -0.38 -33.55
CA ARG A 10 34.11 -0.56 -33.63
C ARG A 10 33.43 -0.46 -32.26
N ILE A 11 34.03 -1.01 -31.21
CA ILE A 11 33.50 -0.90 -29.84
C ILE A 11 33.55 0.55 -29.35
N ASN A 12 34.65 1.26 -29.57
CA ASN A 12 34.78 2.67 -29.18
C ASN A 12 33.80 3.58 -29.95
N ASP A 13 33.59 3.32 -31.24
CA ASP A 13 32.59 4.04 -32.04
C ASP A 13 31.17 3.75 -31.56
N LEU A 14 30.88 2.50 -31.20
CA LEU A 14 29.60 2.12 -30.60
C LEU A 14 29.36 2.80 -29.24
N ILE A 15 30.39 2.87 -28.38
CA ILE A 15 30.33 3.58 -27.09
C ILE A 15 30.09 5.08 -27.31
N ARG A 16 30.79 5.71 -28.26
CA ARG A 16 30.60 7.12 -28.60
C ARG A 16 29.20 7.39 -29.14
N LEU A 17 28.70 6.53 -30.03
CA LEU A 17 27.36 6.62 -30.58
C LEU A 17 26.29 6.49 -29.49
N ASN A 18 26.43 5.51 -28.59
CA ASN A 18 25.49 5.31 -27.48
C ASN A 18 25.52 6.47 -26.49
N LYS A 19 26.69 7.02 -26.18
CA LYS A 19 26.82 8.20 -25.31
C LYS A 19 26.14 9.43 -25.93
N ARG A 20 26.28 9.63 -27.23
CA ARG A 20 25.61 10.72 -27.95
C ARG A 20 24.09 10.54 -27.95
N ARG A 21 23.60 9.35 -28.30
CA ARG A 21 22.16 9.03 -28.29
C ARG A 21 21.54 9.20 -26.90
N PHE A 22 22.27 8.84 -25.84
CA PHE A 22 21.84 9.04 -24.47
C PHE A 22 21.63 10.53 -24.14
N LEU A 23 22.59 11.40 -24.49
CA LEU A 23 22.49 12.84 -24.25
C LEU A 23 21.34 13.48 -25.06
N GLU A 24 21.20 13.10 -26.33
CA GLU A 24 20.10 13.58 -27.19
C GLU A 24 18.74 13.16 -26.62
N ALA A 25 18.60 11.90 -26.20
CA ALA A 25 17.38 11.38 -25.58
C ALA A 25 17.05 12.03 -24.22
N GLN A 26 18.05 12.35 -23.39
CA GLN A 26 17.84 13.08 -22.13
C GLN A 26 17.25 14.48 -22.36
N ILE A 27 17.75 15.17 -23.39
CA ILE A 27 17.23 16.49 -23.77
C ILE A 27 15.78 16.36 -24.26
N GLU A 28 15.50 15.36 -25.10
CA GLU A 28 14.16 15.09 -25.63
C GLU A 28 13.14 14.82 -24.52
N VAL A 29 13.47 13.91 -23.58
CA VAL A 29 12.63 13.58 -22.43
C VAL A 29 12.35 14.82 -21.56
N THR A 30 13.38 15.63 -21.31
CA THR A 30 13.26 16.85 -20.52
C THR A 30 12.35 17.87 -21.21
N GLN A 31 12.48 18.02 -22.53
CA GLN A 31 11.65 18.91 -23.33
C GLN A 31 10.19 18.45 -23.39
N ASP A 32 9.95 17.14 -23.58
CA ASP A 32 8.60 16.57 -23.57
C ASP A 32 7.92 16.75 -22.21
N TYR A 33 8.64 16.44 -21.13
CA TYR A 33 8.18 16.70 -19.76
C TYR A 33 7.81 18.17 -19.55
N ALA A 34 8.70 19.10 -19.90
CA ALA A 34 8.45 20.53 -19.75
C ALA A 34 7.22 20.99 -20.57
N LYS A 35 7.04 20.48 -21.79
CA LYS A 35 5.85 20.77 -22.62
C LYS A 35 4.57 20.25 -22.00
N ARG A 36 4.57 19.02 -21.47
CA ARG A 36 3.40 18.42 -20.81
C ARG A 36 3.00 19.22 -19.57
N VAL A 37 3.95 19.52 -18.68
CA VAL A 37 3.72 20.36 -17.50
C VAL A 37 3.17 21.72 -17.93
N GLN A 38 3.78 22.36 -18.92
CA GLN A 38 3.31 23.65 -19.43
C GLN A 38 1.87 23.57 -19.96
N SER A 39 1.54 22.52 -20.72
CA SER A 39 0.19 22.34 -21.27
C SER A 39 -0.85 22.17 -20.17
N GLU A 40 -0.55 21.37 -19.15
CA GLU A 40 -1.48 21.05 -18.07
C GLU A 40 -1.68 22.25 -17.14
N VAL A 41 -0.58 22.94 -16.80
CA VAL A 41 -0.63 24.22 -16.08
C VAL A 41 -1.46 25.24 -16.86
N ARG A 42 -1.28 25.33 -18.18
CA ARG A 42 -2.02 26.29 -19.03
C ARG A 42 -3.52 25.99 -19.07
N VAL A 43 -3.91 24.72 -19.15
CA VAL A 43 -5.32 24.30 -19.11
C VAL A 43 -5.94 24.70 -17.77
N ARG A 44 -5.27 24.40 -16.66
CA ARG A 44 -5.77 24.72 -15.31
C ARG A 44 -5.81 26.22 -15.02
N LEU A 45 -4.89 27.00 -15.60
CA LEU A 45 -4.86 28.46 -15.45
C LEU A 45 -5.90 29.19 -16.29
N LYS A 46 -6.43 28.58 -17.36
CA LYS A 46 -7.21 29.29 -18.39
C LYS A 46 -8.49 29.92 -17.82
N ASP A 47 -9.15 29.21 -16.91
CA ASP A 47 -10.44 29.61 -16.33
C ASP A 47 -10.36 29.91 -14.83
N ASP A 48 -9.14 29.99 -14.27
CA ASP A 48 -8.94 30.23 -12.84
C ASP A 48 -8.91 31.72 -12.50
N THR A 49 -9.63 32.09 -11.45
CA THR A 49 -9.71 33.46 -10.91
C THR A 49 -8.37 34.01 -10.41
N ILE A 50 -7.34 33.16 -10.25
CA ILE A 50 -6.01 33.55 -9.79
C ILE A 50 -5.40 34.69 -10.61
N TRP A 51 -5.67 34.75 -11.92
CA TRP A 51 -5.22 35.88 -12.74
C TRP A 51 -5.85 37.21 -12.31
N GLY A 52 -7.12 37.21 -11.94
CA GLY A 52 -7.81 38.37 -11.41
C GLY A 52 -7.21 38.81 -10.07
N VAL A 53 -6.93 37.86 -9.17
CA VAL A 53 -6.30 38.11 -7.87
C VAL A 53 -4.89 38.67 -8.04
N CYS A 54 -4.04 38.02 -8.85
CA CYS A 54 -2.68 38.50 -9.11
C CYS A 54 -2.67 39.88 -9.80
N ARG A 55 -3.64 40.17 -10.68
CA ARG A 55 -3.75 41.46 -11.35
C ARG A 55 -4.16 42.59 -10.42
N GLN A 56 -5.01 42.31 -9.42
CA GLN A 56 -5.40 43.29 -8.40
C GLN A 56 -4.25 43.59 -7.44
N GLU A 57 -3.40 42.61 -7.15
CA GLU A 57 -2.22 42.77 -6.31
C GLU A 57 -1.02 43.36 -7.06
N TRP A 58 -1.01 43.30 -8.39
CA TRP A 58 0.09 43.81 -9.20
C TRP A 58 0.26 45.33 -9.06
N GLY A 59 1.39 45.75 -8.51
CA GLY A 59 1.73 47.18 -8.34
C GLY A 59 1.19 47.84 -7.07
N ARG A 60 0.58 47.09 -6.14
CA ARG A 60 0.14 47.60 -4.83
C ARG A 60 1.29 47.77 -3.82
N GLY A 61 2.19 48.72 -4.10
CA GLY A 61 3.22 49.15 -3.15
C GLY A 61 4.41 48.20 -2.99
N LYS A 62 5.26 48.44 -1.97
CA LYS A 62 6.46 47.61 -1.73
C LYS A 62 6.05 46.23 -1.23
N GLY A 63 6.51 45.17 -1.91
CA GLY A 63 6.23 43.77 -1.52
C GLY A 63 5.24 43.05 -2.43
N PHE A 64 4.59 43.73 -3.38
CA PHE A 64 3.58 43.13 -4.27
C PHE A 64 4.08 41.87 -5.01
N LYS A 65 5.37 41.81 -5.35
CA LYS A 65 5.98 40.62 -5.98
C LYS A 65 5.90 39.39 -5.08
N ASN A 66 6.16 39.54 -3.78
CA ASN A 66 6.11 38.44 -2.83
C ASN A 66 4.66 37.97 -2.62
N GLU A 67 3.71 38.91 -2.61
CA GLU A 67 2.29 38.59 -2.47
C GLU A 67 1.77 37.83 -3.70
N VAL A 68 2.10 38.31 -4.91
CA VAL A 68 1.76 37.62 -6.16
C VAL A 68 2.41 36.22 -6.21
N LEU A 69 3.67 36.09 -5.79
CA LEU A 69 4.35 34.78 -5.69
C LEU A 69 3.65 33.87 -4.68
N ALA A 70 3.29 34.37 -3.50
CA ALA A 70 2.58 33.60 -2.48
C ALA A 70 1.19 33.13 -2.98
N GLN A 71 0.47 33.96 -3.73
CA GLN A 71 -0.80 33.59 -4.37
C GLN A 71 -0.61 32.50 -5.42
N MET A 72 0.41 32.63 -6.28
CA MET A 72 0.74 31.60 -7.29
C MET A 72 1.22 30.29 -6.65
N GLU A 73 1.99 30.36 -5.56
CA GLU A 73 2.41 29.17 -4.80
C GLU A 73 1.21 28.51 -4.11
N ALA A 74 0.34 29.29 -3.48
CA ALA A 74 -0.88 28.77 -2.85
C ALA A 74 -1.83 28.17 -3.89
N TRP A 75 -1.93 28.77 -5.08
CA TRP A 75 -2.65 28.20 -6.21
C TRP A 75 -2.00 26.88 -6.66
N SER A 76 -0.69 26.87 -6.87
CA SER A 76 0.07 25.67 -7.26
C SER A 76 -0.10 24.53 -6.26
N ARG A 77 -0.08 24.80 -4.95
CA ARG A 77 -0.30 23.80 -3.90
C ARG A 77 -1.74 23.27 -3.87
N ARG A 78 -2.71 24.07 -4.34
CA ARG A 78 -4.13 23.67 -4.47
C ARG A 78 -4.40 22.83 -5.73
N GLN A 79 -3.55 22.94 -6.76
CA GLN A 79 -3.68 22.15 -7.97
C GLN A 79 -3.30 20.68 -7.70
N GLN A 80 -4.28 19.86 -7.31
CA GLN A 80 -4.10 18.42 -7.21
C GLN A 80 -3.93 17.81 -8.61
N GLY A 81 -2.79 17.15 -8.84
CA GLY A 81 -2.63 16.22 -9.97
C GLY A 81 -2.09 16.81 -11.26
N LEU A 82 -1.04 17.65 -11.23
CA LEU A 82 -0.21 17.82 -12.42
C LEU A 82 0.40 16.46 -12.78
N THR A 83 -0.23 15.63 -13.60
CA THR A 83 0.23 14.26 -13.87
C THR A 83 1.35 14.20 -14.90
N ALA A 84 1.76 15.33 -15.47
CA ALA A 84 2.86 15.39 -16.43
C ALA A 84 4.19 14.77 -15.92
N HIS A 85 4.44 14.76 -14.61
CA HIS A 85 5.62 14.08 -14.01
C HIS A 85 5.43 12.57 -13.85
N GLU A 86 4.19 12.09 -13.94
CA GLU A 86 3.79 10.69 -13.78
C GLU A 86 3.89 9.91 -15.10
N SER A 87 3.96 10.60 -16.25
CA SER A 87 4.16 9.99 -17.56
C SER A 87 5.40 10.57 -18.25
N THR A 88 6.51 9.84 -18.19
CA THR A 88 7.71 10.14 -18.97
C THR A 88 7.98 9.02 -19.97
N ASN A 89 8.29 9.38 -21.20
CA ASN A 89 8.73 8.43 -22.21
C ASN A 89 10.21 8.03 -22.01
N ALA A 90 10.86 8.40 -20.89
CA ALA A 90 12.27 8.09 -20.63
C ALA A 90 12.64 6.62 -20.86
N MET A 91 11.75 5.70 -20.48
CA MET A 91 11.92 4.25 -20.67
C MET A 91 12.07 3.85 -22.13
N THR A 92 11.31 4.49 -23.03
CA THR A 92 11.28 4.17 -24.47
C THR A 92 12.23 5.05 -25.27
N THR A 93 12.50 6.27 -24.81
CA THR A 93 13.33 7.27 -25.50
C THR A 93 14.82 7.13 -25.19
N ILE A 94 15.22 6.78 -23.95
CA ILE A 94 16.64 6.69 -23.57
C ILE A 94 17.18 5.29 -23.91
N PRO A 95 18.17 5.17 -24.82
CA PRO A 95 18.73 3.88 -25.20
C PRO A 95 19.31 3.12 -24.00
N LEU A 96 19.09 1.81 -23.97
CA LEU A 96 19.53 0.90 -22.89
C LEU A 96 18.89 1.20 -21.52
N PHE A 97 18.05 2.24 -21.38
CA PHE A 97 17.47 2.61 -20.09
C PHE A 97 16.49 1.57 -19.59
N ALA A 98 15.65 0.99 -20.46
CA ALA A 98 14.78 -0.14 -20.12
C ALA A 98 15.55 -1.46 -19.85
N GLU A 99 16.77 -1.61 -20.38
CA GLU A 99 17.62 -2.79 -20.16
C GLU A 99 18.41 -2.70 -18.84
N VAL A 100 18.81 -1.49 -18.44
CA VAL A 100 19.55 -1.19 -17.21
C VAL A 100 18.61 -0.89 -16.04
N SER A 101 17.44 -0.33 -16.32
CA SER A 101 16.35 -0.12 -15.38
C SER A 101 15.21 -1.06 -15.75
N ARG A 102 15.16 -2.25 -15.13
CA ARG A 102 13.84 -2.90 -15.00
C ARG A 102 12.99 -1.90 -14.20
N PRO A 103 11.84 -1.42 -14.70
CA PRO A 103 10.93 -0.68 -13.83
C PRO A 103 10.72 -1.54 -12.61
N ALA A 104 11.18 -1.08 -11.46
CA ALA A 104 10.82 -1.72 -10.23
C ALA A 104 9.31 -1.51 -10.09
N GLN A 105 8.56 -2.61 -10.18
CA GLN A 105 7.11 -2.65 -10.17
C GLN A 105 6.63 -3.01 -8.76
N PRO A 106 5.37 -2.67 -8.41
CA PRO A 106 4.74 -3.20 -7.22
C PRO A 106 4.85 -4.72 -7.15
N PRO A 107 4.92 -5.30 -5.94
CA PRO A 107 5.07 -6.75 -5.80
C PRO A 107 3.87 -7.47 -6.45
N SER A 108 4.15 -8.30 -7.44
CA SER A 108 3.15 -9.17 -8.07
C SER A 108 3.11 -10.51 -7.33
N PHE A 109 1.93 -10.88 -6.84
CA PHE A 109 1.71 -12.11 -6.10
C PHE A 109 0.27 -12.60 -6.28
N THR A 110 0.08 -13.88 -6.01
CA THR A 110 -1.26 -14.48 -5.87
C THR A 110 -1.41 -15.08 -4.48
N LEU A 111 -2.37 -14.57 -3.71
CA LEU A 111 -2.78 -15.11 -2.42
C LEU A 111 -3.70 -16.31 -2.61
N TYR A 112 -3.39 -17.41 -1.94
CA TYR A 112 -4.18 -18.62 -1.94
C TYR A 112 -4.68 -18.93 -0.52
N ILE A 113 -5.99 -19.16 -0.38
CA ILE A 113 -6.62 -19.55 0.89
C ILE A 113 -7.67 -20.62 0.62
N ARG A 114 -7.74 -21.62 1.48
CA ARG A 114 -8.86 -22.56 1.58
C ARG A 114 -9.35 -22.66 3.02
N ASN A 115 -10.68 -22.61 3.18
CA ASN A 115 -11.39 -22.98 4.40
C ASN A 115 -11.00 -22.22 5.68
N LEU A 116 -10.61 -20.95 5.56
CA LEU A 116 -10.22 -20.08 6.67
C LEU A 116 -11.38 -19.12 7.06
N ARG A 117 -11.97 -19.29 8.24
CA ARG A 117 -13.08 -18.45 8.75
C ARG A 117 -14.19 -18.21 7.72
N ALA A 118 -14.39 -16.96 7.27
CA ALA A 118 -15.41 -16.62 6.29
C ALA A 118 -15.02 -17.05 4.86
N LEU A 119 -13.74 -17.38 4.61
CA LEU A 119 -13.18 -17.64 3.29
C LEU A 119 -13.18 -19.14 2.99
N HIS A 120 -13.93 -19.54 1.96
CA HIS A 120 -13.91 -20.91 1.47
C HIS A 120 -12.77 -21.13 0.45
N TRP A 121 -12.66 -20.28 -0.57
CA TRP A 121 -11.58 -20.33 -1.54
C TRP A 121 -11.17 -18.93 -2.01
N VAL A 122 -9.89 -18.60 -1.84
CA VAL A 122 -9.26 -17.39 -2.40
C VAL A 122 -8.16 -17.81 -3.36
N ASN A 123 -8.15 -17.16 -4.52
CA ASN A 123 -7.04 -17.19 -5.46
C ASN A 123 -6.94 -15.80 -6.11
N TRP A 124 -6.25 -14.88 -5.43
CA TRP A 124 -6.40 -13.46 -5.68
C TRP A 124 -5.07 -12.77 -5.94
N SER A 125 -5.02 -11.96 -7.00
CA SER A 125 -3.90 -11.10 -7.32
C SER A 125 -4.43 -9.66 -7.41
N PRO A 126 -4.09 -8.77 -6.46
CA PRO A 126 -4.55 -7.39 -6.47
C PRO A 126 -3.85 -6.55 -7.54
N GLU A 127 -4.53 -5.50 -7.98
CA GLU A 127 -3.92 -4.35 -8.65
C GLU A 127 -3.12 -3.49 -7.64
N PRO A 128 -2.14 -2.68 -8.09
CA PRO A 128 -1.33 -1.84 -7.20
C PRO A 128 -2.14 -0.92 -6.27
N LEU A 129 -3.32 -0.50 -6.68
CA LEU A 129 -4.34 0.07 -5.80
C LEU A 129 -5.61 -0.75 -5.99
N SER A 130 -6.09 -1.39 -4.94
CA SER A 130 -7.26 -2.26 -4.96
C SER A 130 -8.24 -1.89 -3.85
N ILE A 131 -9.52 -1.84 -4.17
CA ILE A 131 -10.62 -1.70 -3.20
C ILE A 131 -11.38 -3.03 -3.11
N LEU A 132 -11.58 -3.51 -1.88
CA LEU A 132 -12.39 -4.66 -1.56
C LEU A 132 -13.75 -4.20 -1.03
N ILE A 133 -14.82 -4.62 -1.71
CA ILE A 133 -16.22 -4.40 -1.30
C ILE A 133 -16.95 -5.73 -1.13
N GLY A 134 -18.12 -5.68 -0.51
CA GLY A 134 -18.97 -6.85 -0.30
C GLY A 134 -19.80 -6.71 0.96
N ALA A 135 -20.77 -7.60 1.14
CA ALA A 135 -21.69 -7.56 2.27
C ALA A 135 -20.97 -7.75 3.62
N ASN A 136 -21.67 -7.42 4.70
CA ASN A 136 -21.18 -7.72 6.05
C ASN A 136 -21.04 -9.23 6.22
N GLY A 137 -19.89 -9.67 6.74
CA GLY A 137 -19.59 -11.09 6.88
C GLY A 137 -19.08 -11.79 5.61
N ALA A 138 -18.99 -11.11 4.46
CA ALA A 138 -18.44 -11.69 3.22
C ALA A 138 -16.94 -12.07 3.32
N GLY A 139 -16.23 -11.60 4.36
CA GLY A 139 -14.85 -11.98 4.65
C GLY A 139 -13.78 -10.96 4.33
N LYS A 140 -14.14 -9.68 4.05
CA LYS A 140 -13.18 -8.58 3.76
C LYS A 140 -12.09 -8.46 4.84
N THR A 141 -12.50 -8.28 6.09
CA THR A 141 -11.60 -8.24 7.25
C THR A 141 -10.81 -9.54 7.41
N THR A 142 -11.43 -10.71 7.15
CA THR A 142 -10.72 -12.00 7.21
C THR A 142 -9.60 -12.09 6.16
N LEU A 143 -9.82 -11.57 4.95
CA LEU A 143 -8.83 -11.54 3.89
C LEU A 143 -7.62 -10.68 4.29
N LEU A 144 -7.86 -9.48 4.83
CA LEU A 144 -6.81 -8.59 5.36
C LEU A 144 -6.09 -9.22 6.56
N GLN A 145 -6.83 -9.80 7.50
CA GLN A 145 -6.26 -10.52 8.63
C GLN A 145 -5.38 -11.69 8.20
N THR A 146 -5.67 -12.35 7.07
CA THR A 146 -4.82 -13.43 6.57
C THR A 146 -3.44 -12.93 6.18
N LEU A 147 -3.34 -11.75 5.55
CA LEU A 147 -2.04 -11.13 5.25
C LEU A 147 -1.27 -10.82 6.56
N LYS A 148 -1.97 -10.33 7.58
CA LYS A 148 -1.39 -10.10 8.92
C LYS A 148 -0.92 -11.40 9.58
N LEU A 149 -1.71 -12.46 9.47
CA LEU A 149 -1.39 -13.79 9.98
C LEU A 149 -0.11 -14.32 9.34
N LEU A 150 0.03 -14.21 8.02
CA LEU A 150 1.22 -14.65 7.28
C LEU A 150 2.47 -13.87 7.70
N HIS A 151 2.36 -12.56 7.88
CA HIS A 151 3.45 -11.71 8.38
C HIS A 151 3.93 -12.15 9.76
N ILE A 152 3.02 -12.21 10.74
CA ILE A 152 3.36 -12.57 12.13
C ILE A 152 3.82 -14.03 12.20
N ALA A 153 3.27 -14.93 11.38
CA ALA A 153 3.71 -16.32 11.34
C ALA A 153 5.15 -16.44 10.84
N TYR A 154 5.56 -15.60 9.88
CA TYR A 154 6.94 -15.54 9.41
C TYR A 154 7.89 -14.93 10.44
N GLU A 155 7.47 -13.88 11.14
CA GLU A 155 8.31 -13.19 12.14
C GLU A 155 8.44 -13.98 13.44
N ARG A 156 7.32 -14.53 13.95
CA ARG A 156 7.19 -15.04 15.32
C ARG A 156 6.75 -16.49 15.41
N GLY A 157 6.38 -17.10 14.29
CA GLY A 157 5.85 -18.45 14.24
C GLY A 157 4.32 -18.51 14.25
N LEU A 158 3.80 -19.60 13.70
CA LEU A 158 2.38 -19.78 13.46
C LEU A 158 1.50 -19.78 14.74
N PRO A 159 1.88 -20.42 15.86
CA PRO A 159 1.03 -20.43 17.06
C PRO A 159 0.76 -19.04 17.63
N GLU A 160 1.78 -18.18 17.70
CA GLU A 160 1.63 -16.79 18.14
C GLU A 160 0.77 -16.00 17.16
N ALA A 161 0.98 -16.18 15.85
CA ALA A 161 0.20 -15.52 14.82
C ALA A 161 -1.29 -15.86 14.89
N VAL A 162 -1.65 -17.15 15.04
CA VAL A 162 -3.04 -17.58 15.17
C VAL A 162 -3.68 -17.01 16.45
N THR A 163 -2.94 -17.02 17.56
CA THR A 163 -3.42 -16.47 18.82
C THR A 163 -3.68 -14.97 18.71
N GLN A 164 -2.74 -14.20 18.14
CA GLN A 164 -2.83 -12.75 18.06
C GLN A 164 -3.81 -12.25 17.00
N VAL A 165 -3.92 -12.94 15.86
CA VAL A 165 -4.72 -12.46 14.73
C VAL A 165 -6.12 -13.05 14.73
N LEU A 166 -6.24 -14.32 15.07
CA LEU A 166 -7.52 -15.05 15.02
C LEU A 166 -8.13 -15.26 16.40
N GLY A 167 -7.42 -14.95 17.49
CA GLY A 167 -7.91 -15.17 18.86
C GLY A 167 -7.88 -16.64 19.29
N GLY A 168 -7.09 -17.47 18.61
CA GLY A 168 -6.91 -18.89 18.94
C GLY A 168 -7.30 -19.86 17.82
N SER A 169 -6.97 -21.14 18.02
CA SER A 169 -7.13 -22.22 17.02
C SER A 169 -8.59 -22.49 16.62
N ASN A 170 -9.53 -22.28 17.53
CA ASN A 170 -10.97 -22.50 17.29
C ASN A 170 -11.54 -21.60 16.18
N ASN A 171 -10.86 -20.50 15.87
CA ASN A 171 -11.25 -19.55 14.83
C ASN A 171 -10.49 -19.75 13.52
N LEU A 172 -9.77 -20.86 13.33
CA LEU A 172 -9.10 -21.14 12.06
C LEU A 172 -10.10 -21.58 10.98
N ARG A 173 -10.86 -22.62 11.29
CA ARG A 173 -11.69 -23.31 10.31
C ARG A 173 -12.95 -22.52 9.98
N ARG A 174 -13.38 -22.61 8.71
CA ARG A 174 -14.68 -22.13 8.28
C ARG A 174 -15.81 -22.96 8.91
N ASN A 175 -16.83 -22.27 9.41
CA ASN A 175 -18.00 -22.93 9.98
C ASN A 175 -18.74 -23.75 8.90
N GLY A 176 -19.21 -24.95 9.28
CA GLY A 176 -19.99 -25.82 8.41
C GLY A 176 -19.18 -26.71 7.46
N ILE A 177 -17.85 -26.71 7.57
CA ILE A 177 -16.97 -27.61 6.81
C ILE A 177 -16.61 -28.83 7.68
N THR A 178 -16.53 -30.00 7.05
CA THR A 178 -16.15 -31.26 7.71
C THR A 178 -14.69 -31.22 8.21
N GLU A 179 -14.35 -32.07 9.18
CA GLU A 179 -13.02 -32.04 9.82
C GLU A 179 -11.88 -32.44 8.86
N ASP A 180 -12.19 -33.25 7.85
CA ASP A 180 -11.26 -33.79 6.86
C ASP A 180 -10.83 -32.78 5.79
N GLU A 181 -11.63 -31.74 5.56
CA GLU A 181 -11.21 -30.68 4.62
C GLU A 181 -10.07 -29.85 5.22
N PRO A 182 -8.96 -29.64 4.50
CA PRO A 182 -7.82 -28.91 5.03
C PRO A 182 -8.08 -27.40 5.04
N VAL A 183 -7.50 -26.71 6.02
CA VAL A 183 -7.30 -25.26 5.98
C VAL A 183 -5.94 -25.01 5.32
N GLU A 184 -5.90 -24.28 4.22
CA GLU A 184 -4.65 -24.03 3.49
C GLU A 184 -4.44 -22.54 3.26
N LEU A 185 -3.18 -22.11 3.38
CA LEU A 185 -2.75 -20.74 3.10
C LEU A 185 -1.54 -20.79 2.18
N GLY A 186 -1.30 -19.73 1.41
CA GLY A 186 -0.05 -19.61 0.70
C GLY A 186 0.02 -18.47 -0.30
N LEU A 187 1.17 -18.41 -0.95
CA LEU A 187 1.52 -17.34 -1.88
C LEU A 187 2.13 -17.94 -3.14
N THR A 188 1.94 -17.25 -4.25
CA THR A 188 2.61 -17.53 -5.51
C THR A 188 3.27 -16.24 -5.97
N ILE A 189 4.59 -16.26 -6.23
CA ILE A 189 5.36 -15.11 -6.71
C ILE A 189 6.23 -15.59 -7.88
N GLY A 190 5.94 -15.12 -9.09
CA GLY A 190 6.49 -15.72 -10.31
C GLY A 190 6.20 -17.22 -10.35
N ASP A 191 7.22 -18.03 -10.57
CA ASP A 191 7.10 -19.49 -10.62
C ASP A 191 7.17 -20.17 -9.24
N ALA A 192 7.44 -19.40 -8.17
CA ALA A 192 7.56 -19.91 -6.82
C ALA A 192 6.17 -20.04 -6.19
N ARG A 193 5.79 -21.25 -5.81
CA ARG A 193 4.53 -21.57 -5.12
C ARG A 193 4.81 -22.11 -3.74
N TRP A 194 4.36 -21.38 -2.73
CA TRP A 194 4.45 -21.75 -1.32
C TRP A 194 3.06 -22.01 -0.75
N ARG A 195 2.90 -23.12 -0.04
CA ARG A 195 1.63 -23.53 0.60
C ARG A 195 1.92 -24.06 2.00
N ILE A 196 1.03 -23.73 2.94
CA ILE A 196 0.96 -24.31 4.28
C ILE A 196 -0.44 -24.90 4.45
N ARG A 197 -0.51 -26.16 4.86
CA ARG A 197 -1.72 -26.78 5.40
C ARG A 197 -1.70 -26.71 6.92
N LEU A 198 -2.78 -26.18 7.49
CA LEU A 198 -2.97 -26.05 8.93
C LEU A 198 -3.82 -27.24 9.42
N VAL A 199 -3.28 -27.97 10.39
CA VAL A 199 -3.97 -29.09 11.03
C VAL A 199 -4.44 -28.65 12.41
N GLN A 200 -5.75 -28.67 12.64
CA GLN A 200 -6.33 -28.37 13.95
C GLN A 200 -6.29 -29.64 14.82
N ARG A 201 -5.86 -29.52 16.08
CA ARG A 201 -6.01 -30.55 17.12
C ARG A 201 -6.63 -29.95 18.38
N GLU A 202 -7.24 -30.79 19.21
CA GLU A 202 -7.88 -30.36 20.46
C GLU A 202 -6.94 -29.48 21.30
N GLY A 203 -7.30 -28.21 21.48
CA GLY A 203 -6.66 -27.29 22.43
C GLY A 203 -5.43 -26.52 21.93
N SER A 204 -4.85 -26.80 20.75
CA SER A 204 -3.72 -26.03 20.21
C SER A 204 -3.60 -26.10 18.68
N VAL A 205 -2.96 -25.09 18.08
CA VAL A 205 -2.32 -25.27 16.75
C VAL A 205 -0.93 -25.82 17.03
N ASP A 206 -0.79 -27.15 17.04
CA ASP A 206 0.52 -27.76 17.23
C ASP A 206 1.40 -27.63 15.98
N TYR A 207 2.71 -27.72 16.16
CA TYR A 207 3.82 -27.40 15.23
C TYR A 207 3.86 -28.16 13.88
N PHE A 208 2.83 -28.91 13.56
CA PHE A 208 2.77 -29.82 12.43
C PHE A 208 1.92 -29.22 11.32
N THR A 209 2.59 -28.49 10.44
CA THR A 209 2.01 -27.99 9.19
C THR A 209 2.63 -28.75 8.03
N ASP A 210 1.81 -29.12 7.05
CA ASP A 210 2.37 -29.53 5.76
C ASP A 210 2.74 -28.26 5.00
N GLU A 211 4.02 -27.94 5.00
CA GLU A 211 4.55 -26.74 4.35
C GLU A 211 5.41 -27.12 3.17
N ARG A 212 5.14 -26.54 1.99
CA ARG A 212 5.86 -26.87 0.77
C ARG A 212 6.18 -25.61 -0.01
N LEU A 213 7.40 -25.53 -0.53
CA LEU A 213 7.80 -24.58 -1.56
C LEU A 213 8.22 -25.33 -2.81
N SER A 214 7.68 -24.91 -3.95
CA SER A 214 8.00 -25.45 -5.27
C SER A 214 8.30 -24.33 -6.26
N VAL A 215 9.11 -24.62 -7.27
CA VAL A 215 9.38 -23.76 -8.43
C VAL A 215 9.12 -24.59 -9.68
N GLY A 216 8.01 -24.30 -10.38
CA GLY A 216 7.50 -25.21 -11.41
C GLY A 216 7.21 -26.60 -10.82
N GLU A 217 7.80 -27.65 -11.39
CA GLU A 217 7.69 -29.02 -10.88
C GLU A 217 8.74 -29.38 -9.83
N ARG A 218 9.75 -28.51 -9.61
CA ARG A 218 10.82 -28.77 -8.64
C ARG A 218 10.34 -28.43 -7.23
N GLU A 219 10.32 -29.41 -6.35
CA GLU A 219 10.18 -29.18 -4.91
C GLU A 219 11.49 -28.61 -4.35
N VAL A 220 11.42 -27.43 -3.73
CA VAL A 220 12.56 -26.76 -3.10
C VAL A 220 12.74 -27.26 -1.67
N TYR A 221 11.64 -27.25 -0.91
CA TYR A 221 11.59 -27.85 0.42
C TYR A 221 10.19 -28.33 0.73
N SER A 222 10.11 -29.29 1.65
CA SER A 222 8.88 -29.79 2.23
C SER A 222 9.05 -29.99 3.73
N ARG A 223 7.99 -29.74 4.48
CA ARG A 223 7.83 -30.16 5.86
C ARG A 223 6.51 -30.90 5.93
N ASP A 224 6.52 -32.10 6.50
CA ASP A 224 5.28 -32.86 6.73
C ASP A 224 4.70 -32.62 8.13
N SER A 225 3.50 -33.14 8.35
CA SER A 225 2.80 -33.13 9.63
C SER A 225 3.49 -33.96 10.74
N MET A 226 4.62 -34.61 10.48
CA MET A 226 5.44 -35.28 11.49
C MET A 226 6.70 -34.46 11.82
N GLY A 227 6.87 -33.29 11.20
CA GLY A 227 7.99 -32.39 11.39
C GLY A 227 9.23 -32.82 10.61
N ALA A 228 9.13 -33.79 9.70
CA ALA A 228 10.22 -34.13 8.80
C ALA A 228 10.38 -32.99 7.80
N PHE A 229 11.45 -32.20 7.99
CA PHE A 229 11.75 -31.05 7.16
C PHE A 229 12.90 -31.41 6.22
N LEU A 230 12.65 -31.34 4.91
CA LEU A 230 13.60 -31.61 3.84
C LEU A 230 13.82 -30.35 3.01
N TYR A 231 15.07 -30.02 2.70
CA TYR A 231 15.47 -29.02 1.71
C TYR A 231 16.32 -29.72 0.64
N GLY A 232 15.77 -29.89 -0.56
CA GLY A 232 16.30 -30.85 -1.52
C GLY A 232 16.37 -32.25 -0.90
N SER A 233 17.58 -32.80 -0.78
CA SER A 233 17.82 -34.10 -0.13
C SER A 233 18.30 -33.99 1.33
N GLU A 234 18.51 -32.76 1.83
CA GLU A 234 19.03 -32.53 3.18
C GLU A 234 17.90 -32.55 4.20
N ARG A 235 18.09 -33.32 5.28
CA ARG A 235 17.19 -33.30 6.43
C ARG A 235 17.55 -32.16 7.35
N ILE A 236 16.55 -31.36 7.65
CA ILE A 236 16.63 -30.20 8.52
C ILE A 236 16.04 -30.54 9.89
N GLU A 237 16.72 -30.09 10.94
CA GLU A 237 16.22 -30.22 12.32
C GLU A 237 14.86 -29.54 12.50
N PRO A 238 13.90 -30.18 13.20
CA PRO A 238 12.60 -29.61 13.49
C PRO A 238 12.70 -28.25 14.18
N THR A 239 11.78 -27.35 13.85
CA THR A 239 11.80 -25.97 14.30
C THR A 239 10.39 -25.41 14.37
N PRO A 240 10.08 -24.57 15.38
CA PRO A 240 8.77 -23.95 15.53
C PRO A 240 8.50 -22.84 14.51
N GLN A 241 9.54 -22.32 13.85
CA GLN A 241 9.40 -21.31 12.80
C GLN A 241 8.90 -21.94 11.50
N LEU A 242 8.27 -21.11 10.65
CA LEU A 242 7.98 -21.49 9.27
C LEU A 242 9.26 -21.94 8.55
N GLY A 243 9.14 -22.91 7.65
CA GLY A 243 10.24 -23.45 6.85
C GLY A 243 10.99 -22.36 6.09
N LEU A 244 10.26 -21.38 5.51
CA LEU A 244 10.88 -20.20 4.88
C LEU A 244 11.83 -19.47 5.84
N ARG A 245 11.38 -19.21 7.08
CA ARG A 245 12.18 -18.49 8.07
C ARG A 245 13.39 -19.31 8.50
N ALA A 246 13.18 -20.58 8.78
CA ALA A 246 14.23 -21.51 9.17
C ALA A 246 15.32 -21.70 8.08
N LEU A 247 14.97 -21.59 6.80
CA LEU A 247 15.94 -21.60 5.70
C LEU A 247 16.67 -20.26 5.56
N MET A 248 15.96 -19.15 5.73
CA MET A 248 16.55 -17.80 5.73
C MET A 248 17.59 -17.63 6.86
N ASP A 249 17.28 -18.11 8.07
CA ASP A 249 18.19 -18.05 9.23
C ASP A 249 19.44 -18.91 9.06
N ARG A 250 19.36 -19.99 8.27
CA ARG A 250 20.51 -20.81 7.86
C ARG A 250 21.35 -20.18 6.74
N GLY A 251 20.92 -19.05 6.20
CA GLY A 251 21.64 -18.36 5.12
C GLY A 251 21.41 -18.96 3.73
N VAL A 252 20.32 -19.70 3.51
CA VAL A 252 20.04 -20.31 2.20
C VAL A 252 19.91 -19.23 1.10
N HIS A 253 20.54 -19.47 -0.05
CA HIS A 253 20.60 -18.53 -1.18
C HIS A 253 19.58 -18.82 -2.30
N GLU A 254 18.59 -19.68 -2.04
CA GLU A 254 17.55 -20.02 -3.01
C GLU A 254 16.65 -18.80 -3.33
N PRO A 255 16.55 -18.36 -4.59
CA PRO A 255 15.78 -17.16 -4.97
C PRO A 255 14.31 -17.24 -4.58
N ALA A 256 13.69 -18.41 -4.73
CA ALA A 256 12.29 -18.63 -4.39
C ALA A 256 12.02 -18.40 -2.89
N VAL A 257 12.87 -18.94 -2.02
CA VAL A 257 12.78 -18.73 -0.56
C VAL A 257 12.88 -17.25 -0.24
N ARG A 258 13.87 -16.55 -0.81
CA ARG A 258 14.11 -15.12 -0.56
C ARG A 258 12.97 -14.24 -1.05
N SER A 259 12.40 -14.54 -2.21
CA SER A 259 11.30 -13.74 -2.78
C SER A 259 10.07 -13.77 -1.87
N ILE A 260 9.65 -14.95 -1.42
CA ILE A 260 8.47 -15.11 -0.56
C ILE A 260 8.76 -14.59 0.85
N ALA A 261 9.93 -14.90 1.41
CA ALA A 261 10.36 -14.38 2.71
C ALA A 261 10.39 -12.84 2.74
N SER A 262 10.94 -12.21 1.70
CA SER A 262 10.98 -10.75 1.58
C SER A 262 9.58 -10.16 1.47
N PHE A 263 8.68 -10.80 0.72
CA PHE A 263 7.30 -10.36 0.61
C PHE A 263 6.56 -10.44 1.96
N LEU A 264 6.65 -11.58 2.65
CA LEU A 264 6.04 -11.80 3.97
C LEU A 264 6.52 -10.78 5.02
N TRP A 265 7.81 -10.45 5.00
CA TRP A 265 8.38 -9.43 5.88
C TRP A 265 7.85 -8.02 5.60
N ARG A 266 7.50 -7.73 4.35
CA ARG A 266 7.03 -6.41 3.87
C ARG A 266 5.50 -6.28 3.85
N LEU A 267 4.77 -7.18 4.52
CA LEU A 267 3.33 -7.04 4.68
C LEU A 267 3.02 -6.09 5.84
N ALA A 268 2.23 -5.04 5.58
CA ALA A 268 1.73 -4.12 6.60
C ALA A 268 0.19 -4.12 6.57
N VAL A 269 -0.45 -4.49 7.68
CA VAL A 269 -1.91 -4.56 7.79
C VAL A 269 -2.39 -3.73 8.97
N TYR A 270 -3.30 -2.81 8.69
CA TYR A 270 -3.82 -1.82 9.63
C TYR A 270 -5.35 -1.90 9.72
N HIS A 271 -5.87 -1.65 10.92
CA HIS A 271 -7.30 -1.70 11.24
C HIS A 271 -7.55 -0.88 12.51
N ASP A 272 -8.80 -0.49 12.73
CA ASP A 272 -9.31 0.14 13.97
C ASP A 272 -8.34 1.12 14.65
N PRO A 273 -8.00 2.26 14.02
CA PRO A 273 -7.14 3.26 14.63
C PRO A 273 -7.62 3.66 16.04
N ASP A 274 -6.73 3.62 17.02
CA ASP A 274 -7.08 3.93 18.41
C ASP A 274 -6.98 5.44 18.68
N LEU A 275 -8.04 6.15 18.27
CA LEU A 275 -8.12 7.60 18.40
C LEU A 275 -8.19 8.05 19.87
N TRP A 276 -8.78 7.23 20.75
CA TRP A 276 -8.84 7.53 22.18
C TRP A 276 -7.41 7.60 22.73
N HIS A 277 -6.62 6.55 22.53
CA HIS A 277 -5.28 6.46 23.09
C HIS A 277 -4.39 7.58 22.56
N LEU A 278 -4.41 7.81 21.24
CA LEU A 278 -3.64 8.89 20.63
C LEU A 278 -4.01 10.26 21.21
N ARG A 279 -5.31 10.51 21.48
CA ARG A 279 -5.81 11.79 21.97
C ARG A 279 -5.37 12.07 23.41
N TRP A 280 -5.47 11.09 24.28
CA TRP A 280 -5.38 11.32 25.73
C TRP A 280 -4.11 10.74 26.37
N GLN A 281 -3.50 9.72 25.76
CA GLN A 281 -2.25 9.11 26.21
C GLN A 281 -1.07 9.44 25.29
N GLY A 282 -1.31 10.03 24.12
CA GLY A 282 -0.27 10.35 23.15
C GLY A 282 0.40 9.09 22.61
N SER A 283 1.71 9.17 22.34
CA SER A 283 2.54 8.01 22.01
C SER A 283 3.66 7.90 23.03
N ASN A 284 4.00 6.67 23.45
CA ASN A 284 5.20 6.47 24.26
C ASN A 284 6.46 6.89 23.49
N THR A 285 7.40 7.53 24.18
CA THR A 285 8.76 7.74 23.69
C THR A 285 9.43 6.37 23.58
N SER A 286 9.29 5.72 22.42
CA SER A 286 9.93 4.43 22.13
C SER A 286 10.92 4.57 20.97
N GLU A 287 11.85 3.61 20.90
CA GLU A 287 12.75 3.45 19.75
C GLU A 287 12.09 2.67 18.60
N ASP A 288 10.80 2.31 18.72
CA ASP A 288 10.09 1.54 17.70
C ASP A 288 10.14 2.24 16.37
N ARG A 289 10.65 1.57 15.34
CA ARG A 289 10.76 2.09 13.98
C ARG A 289 9.51 1.83 13.15
N LEU A 290 8.75 0.82 13.54
CA LEU A 290 7.56 0.38 12.84
C LEU A 290 6.31 0.98 13.50
N LEU A 291 5.38 1.43 12.67
CA LEU A 291 4.07 1.87 13.14
C LEU A 291 3.27 0.68 13.68
N HIS A 292 2.73 0.84 14.88
CA HIS A 292 1.81 -0.11 15.49
C HIS A 292 0.55 -0.26 14.62
N SER A 293 -0.02 -1.48 14.54
CA SER A 293 -1.16 -1.77 13.65
C SER A 293 -2.41 -0.91 13.88
N ARG A 294 -2.58 -0.35 15.09
CA ARG A 294 -3.65 0.60 15.46
C ARG A 294 -3.20 2.07 15.57
N GLY A 295 -1.95 2.38 15.23
CA GLY A 295 -1.41 3.75 15.25
C GLY A 295 -1.03 4.32 16.62
N LEU A 296 -0.91 3.50 17.68
CA LEU A 296 -0.62 3.96 19.05
C LEU A 296 0.69 4.78 19.17
N ASN A 297 1.71 4.41 18.41
CA ASN A 297 3.00 5.11 18.37
C ASN A 297 3.11 6.12 17.21
N ALA A 298 2.00 6.51 16.57
CA ALA A 298 2.02 7.37 15.38
C ALA A 298 2.72 8.71 15.62
N LEU A 299 2.58 9.34 16.80
CA LEU A 299 3.25 10.62 17.09
C LEU A 299 4.75 10.44 17.29
N ALA A 300 5.18 9.33 17.90
CA ALA A 300 6.59 9.00 18.07
C ALA A 300 7.27 8.76 16.72
N VAL A 301 6.63 7.98 15.85
CA VAL A 301 7.11 7.70 14.49
C VAL A 301 7.15 8.98 13.66
N LEU A 302 6.09 9.79 13.68
CA LEU A 302 6.01 11.04 12.91
C LEU A 302 7.05 12.07 13.37
N ARG A 303 7.27 12.22 14.69
CA ARG A 303 8.34 13.06 15.25
C ARG A 303 9.72 12.59 14.79
N ARG A 304 9.95 11.28 14.71
CA ARG A 304 11.22 10.75 14.22
C ARG A 304 11.46 11.09 12.76
N TRP A 305 10.45 10.90 11.89
CA TRP A 305 10.55 11.31 10.50
C TRP A 305 10.75 12.82 10.34
N HIS A 306 10.21 13.62 11.26
CA HIS A 306 10.49 15.06 11.30
C HIS A 306 11.97 15.33 11.59
N GLN A 307 12.59 14.62 12.53
CA GLN A 307 13.98 14.85 12.97
C GLN A 307 15.03 14.23 12.02
N ASP A 308 14.70 13.11 11.38
CA ASP A 308 15.59 12.38 10.49
C ASP A 308 15.48 12.88 9.04
N ARG A 309 16.57 13.44 8.50
CA ARG A 309 16.63 13.96 7.14
C ARG A 309 16.29 12.91 6.07
N SER A 310 16.66 11.65 6.29
CA SER A 310 16.40 10.57 5.32
C SER A 310 14.90 10.26 5.19
N ASN A 311 14.17 10.41 6.29
CA ASN A 311 12.74 10.11 6.38
C ASN A 311 11.85 11.36 6.33
N ARG A 312 12.43 12.55 6.12
CA ARG A 312 11.69 13.82 6.08
C ARG A 312 10.57 13.84 5.03
N HIS A 313 10.74 13.13 3.92
CA HIS A 313 9.72 12.98 2.89
C HIS A 313 8.44 12.29 3.40
N ARG A 314 8.55 11.34 4.34
CA ARG A 314 7.41 10.67 5.00
C ARG A 314 6.64 11.62 5.92
N TYR A 315 7.37 12.41 6.72
CA TYR A 315 6.77 13.48 7.52
C TYR A 315 6.04 14.49 6.63
N GLN A 316 6.70 14.95 5.56
CA GLN A 316 6.13 15.92 4.63
C GLN A 316 4.88 15.36 3.96
N PHE A 317 4.90 14.08 3.58
CA PHE A 317 3.71 13.39 3.12
C PHE A 317 2.58 13.51 4.14
N VAL A 318 2.75 13.13 5.40
CA VAL A 318 1.65 13.21 6.38
C VAL A 318 1.12 14.64 6.56
N VAL A 319 1.99 15.63 6.77
CA VAL A 319 1.58 17.00 7.07
C VAL A 319 0.90 17.68 5.89
N ASP A 320 1.48 17.58 4.68
CA ASP A 320 0.85 18.18 3.49
C ASP A 320 -0.51 17.53 3.20
N GLY A 321 -0.66 16.23 3.47
CA GLY A 321 -1.93 15.53 3.31
C GLY A 321 -3.00 16.07 4.25
N LEU A 322 -2.63 16.28 5.52
CA LEU A 322 -3.51 16.90 6.51
C LEU A 322 -3.86 18.34 6.14
N SER A 323 -2.90 19.13 5.67
CA SER A 323 -3.13 20.49 5.21
C SER A 323 -4.05 20.58 4.00
N ILE A 324 -3.96 19.62 3.07
CA ILE A 324 -4.84 19.58 1.89
C ILE A 324 -6.27 19.19 2.29
N ALA A 325 -6.43 18.20 3.18
CA ALA A 325 -7.72 17.72 3.63
C ALA A 325 -8.40 18.68 4.63
N PHE A 326 -7.62 19.42 5.41
CA PHE A 326 -8.08 20.35 6.45
C PHE A 326 -7.36 21.71 6.36
N PRO A 327 -7.59 22.48 5.28
CA PRO A 327 -6.79 23.67 4.96
C PRO A 327 -6.86 24.78 6.00
N ASN A 328 -7.94 24.87 6.76
CA ASN A 328 -8.12 25.88 7.81
C ASN A 328 -7.70 25.38 9.22
N THR A 329 -7.31 24.12 9.33
CA THR A 329 -7.02 23.47 10.62
C THR A 329 -5.54 23.16 10.77
N VAL A 330 -4.93 22.52 9.78
CA VAL A 330 -3.55 22.03 9.90
C VAL A 330 -2.67 22.73 8.88
N LYS A 331 -1.68 23.49 9.35
CA LYS A 331 -0.57 24.01 8.52
C LYS A 331 0.74 23.32 8.85
N GLU A 332 0.99 23.09 10.13
CA GLU A 332 2.21 22.47 10.64
C GLU A 332 1.89 21.71 11.92
N ILE A 333 2.73 20.71 12.23
CA ILE A 333 2.64 19.89 13.44
C ILE A 333 3.95 19.99 14.20
N ASP A 334 3.85 20.32 15.48
CA ASP A 334 4.95 20.33 16.43
C ASP A 334 4.74 19.25 17.51
N PHE A 335 5.82 18.81 18.14
CA PHE A 335 5.81 17.73 19.12
C PHE A 335 6.33 18.21 20.46
N GLN A 336 5.60 17.88 21.52
CA GLN A 336 6.02 18.11 22.89
C GLN A 336 6.23 16.77 23.58
N GLU A 337 7.37 16.64 24.24
CA GLU A 337 7.71 15.48 25.05
C GLU A 337 7.54 15.84 26.53
N ALA A 338 6.78 15.02 27.26
CA ALA A 338 6.54 15.15 28.68
C ALA A 338 6.76 13.79 29.35
N GLY A 339 7.89 13.63 30.03
CA GLY A 339 8.32 12.32 30.54
C GLY A 339 8.53 11.35 29.38
N ASN A 340 7.85 10.21 29.42
CA ASN A 340 7.91 9.18 28.37
C ASN A 340 6.75 9.29 27.36
N THR A 341 6.08 10.44 27.28
CA THR A 341 4.94 10.63 26.39
C THR A 341 5.19 11.76 25.39
N ILE A 342 4.96 11.47 24.12
CA ILE A 342 4.96 12.41 23.01
C ILE A 342 3.52 12.79 22.70
N VAL A 343 3.24 14.09 22.74
CA VAL A 343 1.98 14.69 22.27
C VAL A 343 2.27 15.64 21.11
N ALA A 344 1.27 15.87 20.27
CA ALA A 344 1.39 16.78 19.13
C ALA A 344 0.55 18.05 19.35
N ARG A 345 1.01 19.14 18.77
CA ARG A 345 0.30 20.41 18.67
C ARG A 345 0.25 20.83 17.21
N ILE A 346 -0.82 21.50 16.79
CA ILE A 346 -1.00 21.94 15.42
C ILE A 346 -0.98 23.46 15.33
N TYR A 347 -0.39 23.98 14.27
CA TYR A 347 -0.50 25.39 13.89
C TYR A 347 -1.60 25.53 12.83
N ARG A 348 -2.54 26.44 13.08
CA ARG A 348 -3.54 26.86 12.08
C ARG A 348 -2.93 27.90 11.15
N PRO A 349 -3.39 28.00 9.88
CA PRO A 349 -2.99 29.11 9.02
C PRO A 349 -3.31 30.46 9.67
N GLY A 350 -2.31 31.34 9.74
CA GLY A 350 -2.44 32.68 10.35
C GLY A 350 -2.39 32.71 11.88
N ALA A 351 -2.33 31.57 12.57
CA ALA A 351 -2.16 31.54 14.02
C ALA A 351 -0.68 31.50 14.43
N GLU A 352 -0.28 32.33 15.39
CA GLU A 352 1.07 32.32 15.96
C GLU A 352 1.27 31.25 17.03
N LEU A 353 0.19 30.88 17.74
CA LEU A 353 0.23 29.90 18.82
C LEU A 353 -0.38 28.57 18.37
N PRO A 354 0.25 27.43 18.70
CA PRO A 354 -0.30 26.13 18.37
C PRO A 354 -1.39 25.71 19.37
N THR A 355 -2.29 24.82 18.95
CA THR A 355 -3.26 24.16 19.83
C THR A 355 -2.96 22.67 19.96
N PRO A 356 -3.34 22.01 21.07
CA PRO A 356 -3.16 20.58 21.21
C PRO A 356 -3.88 19.80 20.10
N LEU A 357 -3.21 18.83 19.46
CA LEU A 357 -3.85 17.89 18.52
C LEU A 357 -5.02 17.16 19.19
N ALA A 358 -4.90 16.90 20.50
CA ALA A 358 -5.92 16.30 21.33
C ALA A 358 -7.24 17.10 21.41
N ALA A 359 -7.27 18.36 20.96
CA ALA A 359 -8.48 19.17 20.88
C ALA A 359 -9.19 19.09 19.51
N GLU A 360 -8.58 18.45 18.51
CA GLU A 360 -9.11 18.44 17.14
C GLU A 360 -10.18 17.36 16.92
N ALA A 361 -10.99 17.51 15.87
CA ALA A 361 -11.99 16.52 15.48
C ALA A 361 -11.38 15.14 15.17
N ASN A 362 -12.14 14.07 15.39
CA ASN A 362 -11.68 12.69 15.15
C ASN A 362 -11.14 12.48 13.73
N GLY A 363 -11.73 13.13 12.72
CA GLY A 363 -11.26 13.02 11.34
C GLY A 363 -9.81 13.50 11.12
N VAL A 364 -9.32 14.47 11.91
CA VAL A 364 -7.92 14.93 11.82
C VAL A 364 -6.97 13.86 12.36
N LEU A 365 -7.31 13.27 13.51
CA LEU A 365 -6.51 12.20 14.12
C LEU A 365 -6.53 10.93 13.27
N GLN A 366 -7.70 10.55 12.76
CA GLN A 366 -7.86 9.42 11.84
C GLN A 366 -6.98 9.59 10.61
N LEU A 367 -7.10 10.73 9.92
CA LEU A 367 -6.35 10.95 8.68
C LEU A 367 -4.84 11.01 8.93
N LEU A 368 -4.40 11.53 10.09
CA LEU A 368 -3.00 11.50 10.49
C LEU A 368 -2.50 10.05 10.60
N ILE A 369 -3.25 9.18 11.29
CA ILE A 369 -2.90 7.77 11.42
C ILE A 369 -2.86 7.09 10.05
N LEU A 370 -3.88 7.30 9.21
CA LEU A 370 -3.95 6.69 7.87
C LEU A 370 -2.76 7.10 6.98
N PHE A 371 -2.39 8.39 6.97
CA PHE A 371 -1.20 8.81 6.22
C PHE A 371 0.10 8.25 6.84
N CYS A 372 0.19 8.14 8.17
CA CYS A 372 1.31 7.45 8.79
C CYS A 372 1.38 5.97 8.39
N GLN A 373 0.24 5.27 8.28
CA GLN A 373 0.19 3.87 7.86
C GLN A 373 0.74 3.67 6.45
N VAL A 374 0.33 4.52 5.51
CA VAL A 374 0.81 4.51 4.12
C VAL A 374 2.29 4.91 4.05
N ALA A 375 2.69 5.96 4.77
CA ALA A 375 4.06 6.48 4.74
C ALA A 375 5.05 5.62 5.55
N ASN A 376 4.60 4.72 6.40
CA ASN A 376 5.45 3.79 7.15
C ASN A 376 5.97 2.65 6.26
N ALA A 377 5.25 2.33 5.19
CA ALA A 377 5.60 1.28 4.24
C ALA A 377 7.01 1.47 3.65
N GLU A 378 7.77 0.39 3.54
CA GLU A 378 9.01 0.38 2.74
C GLU A 378 8.66 0.28 1.25
N ASP A 379 9.62 0.60 0.37
CA ASP A 379 9.41 0.42 -1.07
C ASP A 379 9.09 -1.05 -1.39
N GLU A 380 8.25 -1.29 -2.42
CA GLU A 380 7.89 -2.63 -2.88
C GLU A 380 7.18 -3.49 -1.81
N SER A 381 6.44 -2.84 -0.91
CA SER A 381 5.67 -3.48 0.15
C SER A 381 4.17 -3.51 -0.15
N LEU A 382 3.43 -4.30 0.62
CA LEU A 382 1.97 -4.30 0.60
C LEU A 382 1.42 -3.61 1.85
N VAL A 383 0.51 -2.67 1.64
CA VAL A 383 -0.22 -1.98 2.70
C VAL A 383 -1.71 -2.32 2.58
N ALA A 384 -2.27 -2.95 3.60
CA ALA A 384 -3.69 -3.22 3.67
C ALA A 384 -4.34 -2.43 4.82
N ILE A 385 -5.45 -1.74 4.55
CA ILE A 385 -6.16 -0.91 5.52
C ILE A 385 -7.64 -1.29 5.51
N ASP A 386 -8.18 -1.60 6.69
CA ASP A 386 -9.61 -1.86 6.89
C ASP A 386 -10.32 -0.58 7.33
N GLU A 387 -11.47 -0.30 6.70
CA GLU A 387 -12.38 0.82 6.97
C GLU A 387 -11.70 2.20 7.09
N PRO A 388 -10.95 2.67 6.06
CA PRO A 388 -10.32 3.98 6.08
C PRO A 388 -11.32 5.15 6.20
N GLU A 389 -12.58 4.96 5.81
CA GLU A 389 -13.64 5.99 5.82
C GLU A 389 -14.10 6.44 7.21
N ASN A 390 -13.81 5.67 8.26
CA ASN A 390 -14.30 5.92 9.60
C ASN A 390 -13.95 7.33 10.09
N SER A 391 -14.94 8.11 10.51
CA SER A 391 -14.79 9.51 10.97
C SER A 391 -14.27 10.53 9.92
N LEU A 392 -14.19 10.17 8.63
CA LEU A 392 -13.73 11.08 7.57
C LEU A 392 -14.88 11.68 6.77
N HIS A 393 -14.80 12.99 6.54
CA HIS A 393 -15.67 13.67 5.58
C HIS A 393 -15.34 13.22 4.14
N PRO A 394 -16.31 13.12 3.21
CA PRO A 394 -16.07 12.67 1.83
C PRO A 394 -14.90 13.37 1.12
N TYR A 395 -14.76 14.70 1.30
CA TYR A 395 -13.63 15.45 0.75
C TYR A 395 -12.26 14.94 1.25
N ALA A 396 -12.13 14.69 2.55
CA ALA A 396 -10.89 14.18 3.14
C ALA A 396 -10.58 12.75 2.65
N LEU A 397 -11.62 11.94 2.47
CA LEU A 397 -11.49 10.57 1.97
C LEU A 397 -11.04 10.51 0.50
N ARG A 398 -11.59 11.37 -0.37
CA ARG A 398 -11.11 11.54 -1.76
C ARG A 398 -9.66 12.01 -1.79
N SER A 399 -9.31 12.96 -0.92
CA SER A 399 -7.92 13.43 -0.76
C SER A 399 -6.98 12.33 -0.27
N PHE A 400 -7.43 11.46 0.64
CA PHE A 400 -6.68 10.32 1.11
C PHE A 400 -6.38 9.36 -0.04
N LEU A 401 -7.41 8.89 -0.76
CA LEU A 401 -7.24 7.92 -1.84
C LEU A 401 -6.28 8.40 -2.94
N ARG A 402 -6.49 9.62 -3.44
CA ARG A 402 -5.65 10.20 -4.51
C ARG A 402 -4.19 10.26 -4.11
N ARG A 403 -3.93 10.71 -2.88
CA ARG A 403 -2.58 10.93 -2.38
C ARG A 403 -1.88 9.62 -2.01
N THR A 404 -2.64 8.67 -1.48
CA THR A 404 -2.19 7.29 -1.29
C THR A 404 -1.84 6.64 -2.62
N GLY A 405 -2.64 6.83 -3.68
CA GLY A 405 -2.34 6.33 -5.03
C GLY A 405 -1.05 6.93 -5.60
N GLN A 406 -0.81 8.22 -5.41
CA GLN A 406 0.45 8.87 -5.80
C GLN A 406 1.65 8.29 -5.04
N TRP A 407 1.54 8.17 -3.72
CA TRP A 407 2.59 7.59 -2.88
C TRP A 407 2.86 6.13 -3.23
N ALA A 408 1.82 5.35 -3.46
CA ALA A 408 1.91 3.95 -3.87
C ALA A 408 2.68 3.82 -5.19
N ARG A 409 2.43 4.68 -6.18
CA ARG A 409 3.19 4.68 -7.44
C ARG A 409 4.65 5.06 -7.23
N GLN A 410 4.92 6.08 -6.42
CA GLN A 410 6.29 6.54 -6.14
C GLN A 410 7.13 5.48 -5.41
N HIS A 411 6.54 4.78 -4.45
CA HIS A 411 7.20 3.78 -3.61
C HIS A 411 6.95 2.33 -4.05
N LYS A 412 6.24 2.14 -5.17
CA LYS A 412 5.87 0.84 -5.76
C LYS A 412 5.14 -0.05 -4.76
N LEU A 413 4.20 0.54 -4.04
CA LEU A 413 3.39 -0.18 -3.07
C LEU A 413 2.23 -0.88 -3.77
N THR A 414 1.82 -2.00 -3.21
CA THR A 414 0.48 -2.54 -3.43
C THR A 414 -0.40 -2.12 -2.26
N VAL A 415 -1.42 -1.30 -2.51
CA VAL A 415 -2.36 -0.80 -1.50
C VAL A 415 -3.70 -1.49 -1.66
N VAL A 416 -4.17 -2.10 -0.58
CA VAL A 416 -5.47 -2.77 -0.50
C VAL A 416 -6.33 -2.06 0.54
N LEU A 417 -7.50 -1.57 0.15
CA LEU A 417 -8.45 -0.94 1.06
C LEU A 417 -9.72 -1.79 1.13
N ALA A 418 -10.09 -2.26 2.32
CA ALA A 418 -11.41 -2.82 2.55
C ALA A 418 -12.35 -1.70 3.02
N THR A 419 -13.47 -1.51 2.31
CA THR A 419 -14.34 -0.35 2.54
C THR A 419 -15.79 -0.65 2.23
N HIS A 420 -16.67 0.14 2.83
CA HIS A 420 -18.09 0.26 2.53
C HIS A 420 -18.44 1.65 1.96
N SER A 421 -17.42 2.46 1.64
CA SER A 421 -17.61 3.85 1.23
C SER A 421 -17.94 3.98 -0.25
N THR A 422 -19.16 4.42 -0.55
CA THR A 422 -19.58 4.83 -1.91
C THR A 422 -18.69 5.94 -2.47
N VAL A 423 -18.17 6.82 -1.60
CA VAL A 423 -17.25 7.91 -1.99
C VAL A 423 -15.94 7.38 -2.58
N LEU A 424 -15.38 6.30 -2.02
CA LEU A 424 -14.15 5.69 -2.55
C LEU A 424 -14.43 4.94 -3.86
N LEU A 425 -15.59 4.28 -3.97
CA LEU A 425 -16.00 3.61 -5.20
C LEU A 425 -16.19 4.58 -6.36
N ASP A 426 -16.80 5.74 -6.09
CA ASP A 426 -16.97 6.80 -7.07
C ASP A 426 -15.62 7.31 -7.61
N GLU A 427 -14.58 7.39 -6.77
CA GLU A 427 -13.25 7.81 -7.24
C GLU A 427 -12.59 6.80 -8.18
N LEU A 428 -13.00 5.52 -8.12
CA LEU A 428 -12.48 4.45 -8.98
C LEU A 428 -13.43 4.08 -10.11
N SER A 429 -14.45 4.89 -10.40
CA SER A 429 -15.41 4.60 -11.48
C SER A 429 -14.76 4.50 -12.86
N ALA A 430 -13.63 5.19 -13.08
CA ALA A 430 -12.86 5.11 -14.32
C ALA A 430 -11.88 3.91 -14.38
N SER A 431 -11.77 3.13 -13.31
CA SER A 431 -10.84 2.00 -13.16
C SER A 431 -11.50 0.83 -12.44
N PRO A 432 -12.60 0.26 -12.99
CA PRO A 432 -13.32 -0.84 -12.35
C PRO A 432 -12.44 -2.08 -12.13
N GLU A 433 -11.35 -2.24 -12.88
CA GLU A 433 -10.33 -3.28 -12.66
C GLU A 433 -9.68 -3.22 -11.26
N GLN A 434 -9.74 -2.08 -10.58
CA GLN A 434 -9.22 -1.89 -9.22
C GLN A 434 -10.23 -2.26 -8.13
N ILE A 435 -11.47 -2.61 -8.50
CA ILE A 435 -12.54 -2.93 -7.55
C ILE A 435 -12.75 -4.44 -7.53
N PHE A 436 -12.73 -5.00 -6.33
CA PHE A 436 -12.82 -6.42 -6.06
C PHE A 436 -14.02 -6.70 -5.16
N VAL A 437 -14.95 -7.50 -5.66
CA VAL A 437 -16.19 -7.86 -4.96
C VAL A 437 -16.01 -9.18 -4.23
N MET A 438 -16.27 -9.13 -2.93
CA MET A 438 -16.37 -10.28 -2.04
C MET A 438 -17.83 -10.71 -1.97
N LYS A 439 -18.16 -11.80 -2.64
CA LYS A 439 -19.45 -12.48 -2.48
C LYS A 439 -19.30 -13.63 -1.47
N PRO A 440 -20.36 -13.99 -0.73
CA PRO A 440 -20.39 -15.26 -0.02
C PRO A 440 -20.01 -16.37 -1.01
N SER A 441 -18.97 -17.15 -0.70
CA SER A 441 -18.51 -18.19 -1.62
C SER A 441 -19.58 -19.26 -1.75
N GLU A 442 -20.37 -19.20 -2.83
CA GLU A 442 -21.05 -20.38 -3.36
C GLU A 442 -19.99 -21.37 -3.87
N LEU A 443 -20.36 -22.66 -3.91
CA LEU A 443 -19.43 -23.76 -4.18
C LEU A 443 -18.82 -23.63 -5.59
N GLY A 444 -17.55 -23.24 -5.69
CA GLY A 444 -16.72 -23.56 -6.85
C GLY A 444 -15.94 -22.42 -7.53
N ALA A 445 -16.02 -21.17 -7.06
CA ALA A 445 -15.24 -20.06 -7.62
C ALA A 445 -14.37 -19.36 -6.55
N PRO A 446 -13.14 -18.91 -6.90
CA PRO A 446 -12.31 -18.15 -5.98
C PRO A 446 -12.81 -16.71 -5.82
N ILE A 447 -12.72 -16.18 -4.61
CA ILE A 447 -12.99 -14.78 -4.27
C ILE A 447 -11.70 -14.04 -3.88
N PRO A 448 -11.69 -12.70 -3.87
CA PRO A 448 -12.66 -11.80 -4.51
C PRO A 448 -12.62 -11.88 -6.04
N THR A 449 -13.69 -11.42 -6.68
CA THR A 449 -13.79 -11.30 -8.15
C THR A 449 -13.67 -9.83 -8.54
N GLN A 450 -12.92 -9.56 -9.60
CA GLN A 450 -12.76 -8.22 -10.17
C GLN A 450 -14.11 -7.72 -10.72
N LEU A 451 -14.45 -6.45 -10.49
CA LEU A 451 -15.77 -5.90 -10.83
C LEU A 451 -16.05 -5.95 -12.33
N ASP A 452 -15.07 -5.62 -13.18
CA ASP A 452 -15.18 -5.66 -14.64
C ASP A 452 -15.21 -7.08 -15.24
N ARG A 453 -15.09 -8.11 -14.40
CA ARG A 453 -15.38 -9.51 -14.76
C ARG A 453 -16.78 -9.94 -14.36
N LEU A 454 -17.39 -9.22 -13.41
CA LEU A 454 -18.76 -9.45 -12.96
C LEU A 454 -19.75 -8.64 -13.80
N CYS A 455 -19.39 -7.40 -14.12
CA CYS A 455 -20.24 -6.47 -14.83
C CYS A 455 -19.55 -5.99 -16.10
N ASP A 456 -20.32 -5.84 -17.18
CA ASP A 456 -19.80 -5.33 -18.45
C ASP A 456 -19.33 -3.87 -18.30
N ARG A 457 -18.19 -3.55 -18.92
CA ARG A 457 -17.58 -2.21 -18.80
C ARG A 457 -18.44 -1.12 -19.44
N ASP A 458 -19.07 -1.38 -20.59
CA ASP A 458 -19.91 -0.40 -21.27
C ASP A 458 -21.17 -0.09 -20.44
N TRP A 459 -21.68 -1.08 -19.71
CA TRP A 459 -22.77 -0.88 -18.75
C TRP A 459 -22.32 -0.04 -17.55
N LEU A 460 -21.16 -0.35 -16.96
CA LEU A 460 -20.61 0.39 -15.81
C LEU A 460 -20.38 1.87 -16.12
N GLU A 461 -20.00 2.24 -17.36
CA GLU A 461 -19.81 3.63 -17.77
C GLU A 461 -21.08 4.50 -17.63
N GLY A 462 -22.26 3.88 -17.63
CA GLY A 462 -23.54 4.57 -17.46
C GLY A 462 -23.88 4.97 -16.02
N PHE A 463 -23.14 4.47 -15.03
CA PHE A 463 -23.48 4.60 -13.61
C PHE A 463 -22.30 5.08 -12.77
N LYS A 464 -22.61 5.65 -11.61
CA LYS A 464 -21.62 5.75 -10.54
C LYS A 464 -21.60 4.45 -9.78
N ILE A 465 -20.40 3.92 -9.54
CA ILE A 465 -20.25 2.64 -8.83
C ILE A 465 -20.79 2.72 -7.40
N GLY A 466 -20.69 3.88 -6.75
CA GLY A 466 -21.30 4.10 -5.44
C GLY A 466 -22.82 3.89 -5.43
N ASP A 467 -23.53 4.35 -6.47
CA ASP A 467 -24.98 4.22 -6.59
C ASP A 467 -25.39 2.75 -6.75
N LEU A 468 -24.65 1.99 -7.57
CA LEU A 468 -24.86 0.54 -7.75
C LEU A 468 -24.65 -0.23 -6.43
N TYR A 469 -23.62 0.14 -5.67
CA TYR A 469 -23.35 -0.46 -4.37
C TYR A 469 -24.44 -0.14 -3.34
N GLU A 470 -24.95 1.10 -3.32
CA GLU A 470 -26.02 1.52 -2.42
C GLU A 470 -27.37 0.83 -2.75
N GLN A 471 -27.64 0.59 -4.03
CA GLN A 471 -28.83 -0.11 -4.50
C GLN A 471 -28.76 -1.62 -4.28
N GLY A 472 -27.58 -2.16 -3.96
CA GLY A 472 -27.36 -3.59 -3.74
C GLY A 472 -27.15 -4.40 -5.02
N GLU A 473 -26.98 -3.73 -6.16
CA GLU A 473 -26.68 -4.35 -7.46
C GLU A 473 -25.31 -5.05 -7.44
N ILE A 474 -24.37 -4.48 -6.69
CA ILE A 474 -23.02 -5.03 -6.50
C ILE A 474 -22.66 -5.12 -5.01
N GLY A 475 -22.00 -6.20 -4.62
CA GLY A 475 -21.43 -6.34 -3.27
C GLY A 475 -22.47 -6.45 -2.15
N SER A 476 -23.71 -6.80 -2.46
CA SER A 476 -24.76 -7.23 -1.54
C SER A 476 -24.78 -8.76 -1.40
N ASN A 477 -25.71 -9.30 -0.62
CA ASN A 477 -25.92 -10.75 -0.49
C ASN A 477 -26.77 -11.33 -1.64
N GLU A 478 -27.45 -10.48 -2.41
CA GLU A 478 -28.45 -10.86 -3.42
C GLU A 478 -28.14 -10.19 -4.77
N ASP A 479 -26.86 -9.94 -5.07
CA ASP A 479 -26.43 -9.25 -6.31
C ASP A 479 -27.14 -9.80 -7.56
N GLU A 480 -27.85 -8.94 -8.31
CA GLU A 480 -28.55 -9.29 -9.55
C GLU A 480 -27.68 -9.18 -10.82
N CYS A 481 -26.37 -8.88 -10.68
CA CYS A 481 -25.42 -8.73 -11.79
C CYS A 481 -25.09 -10.04 -12.52
#